data_AF-A0A849DPA6-F1
#
_entry.id   AF-A0A849DPA6-F1
#
_cell.length_a   1.000
_cell.length_b   1.000
_cell.length_c   1.000
_cell.angle_alpha   90.00
_cell.angle_beta   90.00
_cell.angle_gamma   90.00
#
_symmetry.space_group_name_H-M   'P 1'
#
loop_
_entity.id
_entity.type
_entity.pdbx_description
1 polymer ?
#
loop_
_entity_poly.entity_id
_entity_poly.type
_entity_poly.pdbx_seq_one_letter_code
_entity_poly.pdbx_strand_id
1 'polypeptide(L)' 'RDYAAVVNGLTLPHSSGPVEGQVNRIKMIKRQMFGRATFDLLRKRVLLAS' A
#
# COMPACT_ATOMS: atom_id res chain seq x y z
N ARG A 1 16.23 10.14 17.85
CA ARG A 1 14.75 10.26 17.96
C ARG A 1 14.06 9.02 17.37
N ASP A 2 14.68 8.35 16.40
CA ASP A 2 14.11 7.17 15.72
C ASP A 2 14.55 5.80 16.27
N TYR A 3 15.54 5.76 17.17
CA TYR A 3 16.08 4.51 17.72
C TYR A 3 15.00 3.63 18.37
N ALA A 4 14.12 4.23 19.19
CA ALA A 4 13.02 3.50 19.81
C ALA A 4 12.01 2.97 18.78
N ALA A 5 11.75 3.71 17.71
CA ALA A 5 10.84 3.27 16.64
C ALA A 5 11.44 2.09 15.85
N VAL A 6 12.74 2.13 15.56
CA VAL A 6 13.46 1.04 14.88
C VAL A 6 13.50 -0.22 15.74
N VAL A 7 13.84 -0.09 17.03
CA VAL A 7 13.84 -1.22 17.97
C VAL A 7 12.43 -1.82 18.09
N ASN A 8 11.40 -0.99 18.23
CA ASN A 8 10.02 -1.47 18.32
C ASN A 8 9.54 -2.15 17.03
N GLY A 9 9.92 -1.65 15.85
CA GLY A 9 9.58 -2.28 14.58
C GLY A 9 10.21 -3.67 14.35
N LEU A 10 11.32 -3.96 15.04
CA LEU A 10 12.00 -5.27 15.00
C LEU A 10 11.56 -6.21 16.13
N THR A 11 11.04 -5.66 17.23
CA THR A 11 10.80 -6.41 18.47
C THR A 11 9.31 -6.72 18.69
N LEU A 12 8.41 -5.83 18.24
CA LEU A 12 6.97 -6.04 18.41
C LEU A 12 6.42 -6.95 17.30
N PRO A 13 5.47 -7.84 17.61
CA PRO A 13 4.83 -8.69 16.60
C PRO A 13 3.89 -7.89 15.67
N HIS A 14 3.61 -6.63 16.00
CA HIS A 14 2.74 -5.74 15.24
C HIS A 14 3.60 -4.78 14.41
N SER A 15 3.44 -4.81 13.10
CA SER A 15 4.10 -3.87 12.18
C SER A 15 3.10 -3.26 11.21
N SER A 16 3.36 -2.02 10.78
CA SER A 16 2.57 -1.34 9.75
C SER A 16 2.91 -1.80 8.32
N GLY A 17 3.93 -2.64 8.16
CA GLY A 17 4.46 -3.09 6.86
C GLY A 17 3.40 -3.65 5.90
N PRO A 18 2.49 -4.55 6.35
CA PRO A 18 1.41 -5.06 5.49
C PRO A 18 0.45 -3.96 5.00
N VAL A 19 0.12 -2.99 5.86
CA VAL A 19 -0.76 -1.86 5.53
C VAL A 19 -0.07 -0.94 4.53
N GLU A 20 1.20 -0.60 4.78
CA GLU A 20 2.02 0.21 3.89
C GLU A 20 2.19 -0.45 2.51
N GLY A 21 2.37 -1.77 2.46
CA GLY A 21 2.41 -2.56 1.24
C GLY A 21 1.12 -2.44 0.42
N GLN A 22 -0.04 -2.58 1.05
CA GLN A 22 -1.33 -2.36 0.38
C GLN A 22 -1.48 -0.95 -0.16
N VAL A 23 -1.10 0.06 0.62
CA VAL A 23 -1.15 1.47 0.20
C VAL A 23 -0.24 1.70 -1.01
N ASN A 24 0.97 1.14 -1.00
CA ASN A 24 1.89 1.25 -2.12
C ASN A 24 1.35 0.57 -3.38
N ARG A 25 0.75 -0.62 -3.25
CA ARG A 25 0.10 -1.33 -4.36
C ARG A 25 -1.01 -0.49 -5.01
N ILE A 26 -1.90 0.09 -4.19
CA ILE A 26 -2.99 0.94 -4.71
C ILE A 26 -2.43 2.19 -5.40
N LYS A 27 -1.40 2.83 -4.84
CA LYS A 27 -0.73 3.98 -5.47
C LYS A 27 -0.11 3.61 -6.82
N MET A 28 0.49 2.42 -6.93
CA MET A 28 1.08 1.91 -8.16
C MET A 28 0.01 1.65 -9.24
N ILE A 29 -1.09 0.98 -8.88
CA ILE A 29 -2.23 0.75 -9.78
C ILE A 29 -2.82 2.10 -10.26
N LYS A 30 -3.06 3.04 -9.33
CA LYS A 30 -3.53 4.38 -9.68
C LYS A 30 -2.57 5.09 -10.64
N ARG A 31 -1.26 4.98 -10.42
CA ARG A 31 -0.23 5.61 -11.26
C ARG A 31 -0.24 5.09 -12.69
N GLN A 32 -0.42 3.79 -12.89
CA GLN A 32 -0.56 3.20 -14.22
C GLN A 32 -1.82 3.66 -14.98
N MET A 33 -2.79 4.22 -14.26
CA MET A 33 -4.14 4.49 -14.76
C MET A 33 -4.46 5.99 -14.87
N PHE A 34 -3.56 6.88 -14.45
CA PHE A 34 -3.75 8.34 -14.59
C PHE A 34 -4.08 8.72 -16.04
N GLY A 35 -5.15 9.50 -16.21
CA GLY A 35 -5.63 9.97 -17.52
C GLY A 35 -6.33 8.91 -18.38
N ARG A 36 -6.45 7.65 -17.93
CA ARG A 36 -7.00 6.54 -18.72
C ARG A 36 -8.17 5.80 -18.07
N ALA A 37 -8.54 6.13 -16.83
CA ALA A 37 -9.47 5.33 -16.05
C ALA A 37 -10.45 6.13 -15.19
N THR A 38 -11.71 5.71 -15.19
CA THR A 38 -12.73 6.09 -14.20
C THR A 38 -12.59 5.25 -12.92
N PHE A 39 -13.28 5.64 -11.84
CA PHE A 39 -13.23 4.95 -10.56
C PHE A 39 -13.62 3.45 -10.66
N ASP A 40 -14.60 3.12 -11.50
CA ASP A 40 -15.04 1.73 -11.71
C ASP A 40 -13.93 0.86 -12.29
N LEU A 41 -13.13 1.40 -13.20
CA LEU A 41 -12.01 0.67 -13.79
C LEU A 41 -10.88 0.47 -12.77
N LEU A 42 -10.63 1.48 -11.92
CA LEU A 42 -9.68 1.36 -10.81
C LEU A 42 -10.10 0.26 -9.82
N ARG A 43 -11.37 0.22 -9.42
CA ARG A 43 -11.91 -0.81 -8.53
C ARG A 43 -11.72 -2.22 -9.11
N LYS A 44 -12.04 -2.42 -10.39
CA LYS A 44 -11.83 -3.71 -11.08
C LYS A 44 -10.37 -4.15 -11.04
N ARG A 45 -9.42 -3.24 -11.32
CA ARG A 45 -7.98 -3.57 -11.26
C ARG A 45 -7.49 -3.87 -9.87
N VAL A 46 -7.96 -3.15 -8.85
CA VAL A 46 -7.56 -3.42 -7.46
C VAL A 46 -7.99 -4.83 -7.01
N LEU A 47 -9.19 -5.27 -7.42
CA LEU A 47 -9.75 -6.59 -7.10
C LEU A 47 -9.11 -7.73 -7.90
N LEU A 48 -8.79 -7.49 -9.18
CA LEU A 48 -8.19 -8.51 -10.06
C LEU A 48 -6.67 -8.65 -9.91
N ALA A 49 -6.00 -7.68 -9.29
CA ALA A 49 -4.56 -7.73 -8.98
C ALA A 49 -4.30 -8.37 -7.60
N SER A 50 -5.15 -9.29 -7.17
CA SER A 50 -5.11 -10.02 -5.89
C SER A 50 -4.69 -11.46 -6.11
#